data_AF-A0A7K0DZ57-F1
#
_entry.id   AF-A0A7K0DZ57-F1
#
_cell.length_a   1.000
_cell.length_b   1.000
_cell.length_c   1.000
_cell.angle_alpha   90.00
_cell.angle_beta   90.00
_cell.angle_gamma   90.00
#
_symmetry.space_group_name_H-M   'P 1'
#
loop_
_entity.id
_entity.type
_entity.pdbx_description
1 polymer ?
#
loop_
_entity_poly.entity_id
_entity_poly.type
_entity_poly.pdbx_seq_one_letter_code
_entity_poly.pdbx_strand_id
1 'polypeptide(L)' 'MADPKNPGQFGNRSDTAEQARRGGRASTGSFGGPNSADPREAGRKGAAAQPTEAKARGGQHSHSGR' A
#
# COMPACT_ATOMS: atom_id res chain seq x y z
N MET A 1 14.59 4.52 6.73
CA MET A 1 15.31 3.78 5.66
C MET A 1 15.68 2.40 6.19
N ALA A 2 15.87 1.43 5.30
CA ALA A 2 16.39 0.10 5.64
C ALA A 2 17.71 0.22 6.43
N ASP A 3 17.91 -0.63 7.44
CA ASP A 3 19.15 -0.73 8.22
C ASP A 3 20.10 -1.67 7.50
N PRO A 4 21.18 -1.18 6.86
CA PRO A 4 22.07 -2.01 6.04
C PRO A 4 22.78 -3.13 6.83
N LYS A 5 22.82 -3.03 8.16
CA LYS A 5 23.50 -3.99 9.04
C LYS A 5 22.61 -5.15 9.48
N ASN A 6 21.32 -5.11 9.12
CA ASN A 6 20.40 -6.21 9.40
C ASN A 6 20.32 -7.15 8.18
N PRO A 7 21.05 -8.28 8.16
CA PRO A 7 21.07 -9.19 7.02
C PRO A 7 19.71 -9.89 6.78
N GLY A 8 18.84 -9.95 7.79
CA GLY A 8 17.50 -10.52 7.65
C GLY A 8 16.48 -9.56 7.04
N GLN A 9 16.81 -8.28 6.90
CA GLN A 9 15.90 -7.28 6.37
C GLN A 9 15.81 -7.37 4.84
N PHE A 10 14.58 -7.31 4.33
CA PHE A 10 14.31 -7.20 2.90
C PHE A 10 14.99 -5.95 2.34
N GLY A 11 15.80 -6.09 1.27
CA GLY A 11 16.67 -5.01 0.77
C GLY A 11 18.15 -5.30 0.94
N ASN A 12 18.53 -5.98 2.04
CA ASN A 12 19.94 -6.23 2.37
C ASN A 12 20.43 -7.61 1.94
N ARG A 13 19.53 -8.49 1.50
CA ARG A 13 19.87 -9.81 0.98
C ARG A 13 20.17 -9.73 -0.51
N SER A 14 21.16 -10.48 -0.98
CA SER A 14 21.57 -10.52 -2.39
C SER A 14 20.47 -10.98 -3.34
N ASP A 15 19.51 -11.77 -2.84
CA ASP A 15 18.37 -12.30 -3.60
C ASP A 15 17.18 -11.33 -3.66
N THR A 16 17.20 -10.20 -2.93
CA THR A 16 16.05 -9.29 -2.82
C THR A 16 15.56 -8.82 -4.20
N ALA A 17 16.48 -8.45 -5.09
CA ALA A 17 16.12 -7.97 -6.43
C ALA A 17 15.43 -9.04 -7.26
N GLU A 18 15.92 -10.28 -7.20
CA GLU A 18 15.31 -11.41 -7.91
C GLU A 18 13.94 -11.75 -7.34
N GLN A 19 13.82 -11.78 -6.01
CA GLN A 19 12.56 -12.07 -5.32
C GLN A 19 11.50 -11.00 -5.63
N ALA A 20 11.87 -9.72 -5.58
CA ALA A 20 10.99 -8.61 -5.95
C ALA A 20 10.53 -8.71 -7.41
N ARG A 21 11.46 -9.01 -8.33
CA ARG A 21 11.15 -9.20 -9.75
C ARG A 21 10.20 -10.39 -9.97
N ARG A 22 10.45 -11.52 -9.31
CA ARG A 22 9.60 -12.72 -9.43
C ARG A 22 8.20 -12.45 -8.90
N GLY A 23 8.08 -11.79 -7.74
CA GLY A 23 6.80 -11.36 -7.17
C GLY A 23 6.05 -10.41 -8.11
N GLY A 24 6.74 -9.42 -8.68
CA GLY A 24 6.17 -8.49 -9.65
C GLY A 24 5.70 -9.17 -10.94
N ARG A 25 6.48 -10.12 -11.49
CA ARG A 25 6.10 -10.89 -12.69
C ARG A 25 4.95 -11.88 -12.44
N ALA A 26 4.87 -12.45 -11.24
CA ALA A 26 3.78 -13.34 -10.86
C ALA A 26 2.47 -12.57 -10.61
N SER A 27 2.55 -11.27 -10.32
CA SER A 27 1.38 -10.41 -10.22
C SER A 27 0.77 -10.19 -11.60
N THR A 28 -0.47 -10.62 -11.78
CA THR A 28 -1.28 -10.28 -12.97
C THR A 28 -1.84 -8.86 -12.90
N GLY A 29 -1.83 -8.26 -11.70
CA GLY A 29 -2.26 -6.90 -11.43
C GLY A 29 -1.15 -5.90 -11.69
N SER A 30 -1.46 -4.85 -12.47
CA SER A 30 -0.67 -3.63 -12.59
C SER A 30 -1.55 -2.46 -12.21
N PHE A 31 -1.05 -1.49 -11.43
CA PHE A 31 -1.84 -0.34 -10.95
C PHE A 31 -2.56 0.37 -12.11
N GLY A 32 -3.89 0.51 -12.02
CA GLY A 32 -4.73 1.08 -13.08
C GLY A 32 -4.97 0.18 -14.31
N GLY A 33 -4.40 -1.03 -14.33
CA GLY A 33 -4.65 -2.05 -15.34
C GLY A 33 -5.94 -2.86 -15.09
N PRO A 34 -6.32 -3.74 -16.01
CA PRO A 34 -7.60 -4.48 -15.95
C PRO A 34 -7.71 -5.42 -14.74
N ASN A 35 -6.58 -5.92 -14.24
CA ASN A 35 -6.52 -6.78 -13.04
C ASN A 35 -6.24 -5.98 -11.75
N SER A 36 -6.26 -4.63 -11.81
CA SER A 36 -6.21 -3.81 -10.60
C SER A 36 -7.57 -3.73 -9.94
N ALA A 37 -7.57 -3.53 -8.63
CA ALA A 37 -8.76 -3.10 -7.92
C ALA A 37 -9.23 -1.75 -8.46
N ASP A 38 -10.55 -1.59 -8.67
CA ASP A 38 -11.13 -0.27 -8.95
C ASP A 38 -10.82 0.66 -7.76
N PRO A 39 -10.09 1.77 -7.97
CA PRO A 39 -9.72 2.68 -6.88
C PRO A 39 -10.94 3.27 -6.16
N ARG A 40 -12.07 3.44 -6.85
CA ARG A 40 -13.33 3.93 -6.26
C ARG A 40 -13.96 2.90 -5.34
N GLU A 41 -13.99 1.63 -5.75
CA GLU A 41 -14.48 0.54 -4.90
C GLU A 41 -13.54 0.27 -3.73
N ALA A 42 -12.22 0.25 -3.97
CA ALA A 42 -11.21 0.09 -2.94
C ALA A 42 -11.30 1.21 -1.89
N GLY A 43 -11.49 2.46 -2.35
CA GLY A 43 -11.70 3.61 -1.47
C GLY A 43 -12.97 3.47 -0.62
N ARG A 44 -14.10 3.07 -1.22
CA ARG A 44 -15.35 2.81 -0.49
C ARG A 44 -15.20 1.72 0.57
N LYS A 45 -14.59 0.59 0.21
CA LYS A 45 -14.31 -0.53 1.15
C LYS A 45 -13.38 -0.09 2.27
N GLY A 46 -12.32 0.67 1.96
CA GLY A 46 -11.42 1.23 2.96
C GLY A 46 -12.13 2.17 3.93
N ALA A 47 -13.00 3.05 3.43
CA ALA A 47 -13.79 3.96 4.26
C ALA A 47 -14.84 3.24 5.13
N ALA A 48 -15.35 2.09 4.69
CA ALA A 48 -16.26 1.25 5.46
C ALA A 48 -15.54 0.46 6.56
N ALA A 49 -14.32 -0.01 6.29
CA ALA A 49 -13.49 -0.75 7.24
C ALA A 49 -12.83 0.15 8.30
N GLN A 50 -12.80 1.46 8.08
CA GLN A 50 -12.22 2.42 9.03
C GLN A 50 -13.07 2.50 10.32
N PRO A 51 -12.45 2.37 11.51
CA PRO A 51 -13.12 2.59 12.78
C PRO A 51 -13.72 4.00 12.86
N THR A 52 -14.87 4.12 13.51
CA THR A 52 -15.59 5.41 13.66
C THR A 52 -14.72 6.51 14.26
N GLU A 53 -13.91 6.19 15.27
CA GLU A 53 -12.99 7.13 15.92
C GLU A 53 -11.88 7.62 14.97
N ALA A 54 -11.36 6.72 14.12
CA ALA A 54 -10.35 7.07 13.13
C ALA A 54 -10.93 7.98 12.03
N LYS A 55 -12.17 7.71 11.60
CA LYS A 55 -12.90 8.56 10.65
C LYS A 55 -13.16 9.95 11.22
N ALA A 56 -13.55 10.03 12.50
CA ALA A 56 -13.76 11.31 13.18
C ALA A 56 -12.46 12.13 13.26
N ARG A 57 -11.34 11.52 13.64
CA ARG A 57 -10.03 12.19 13.71
C ARG A 57 -9.52 12.63 12.34
N GLY A 58 -9.69 11.81 11.31
CA GLY A 58 -9.36 12.21 9.93
C GLY A 58 -10.22 13.37 9.42
N GLY A 59 -11.50 13.36 9.76
CA GLY A 59 -12.45 14.44 9.44
C GLY A 59 -12.07 15.78 10.07
N GLN A 60 -11.45 15.78 11.26
CA GLN A 60 -11.05 17.00 11.97
C GLN A 60 -10.16 17.96 11.17
N HIS A 61 -9.40 17.44 10.21
CA HIS A 61 -8.49 18.20 9.36
C HIS A 61 -9.06 18.52 7.96
N SER A 62 -10.27 18.04 7.65
CA SER A 62 -10.87 18.15 6.32
C SER A 62 -11.55 19.51 6.06
N HIS A 63 -11.65 20.37 7.08
CA HIS A 63 -12.42 21.61 7.05
C HIS A 63 -11.64 22.87 6.64
N SER A 64 -10.34 22.76 6.35
CA SER A 64 -9.47 23.91 6.08
C SER A 64 -9.31 24.24 4.59
N GLY A 65 -10.33 23.97 3.78
CA GLY A 65 -10.42 24.43 2.40
C GLY A 65 -11.48 25.53 2.27
N ARG A 66 -11.12 26.76 2.64
CA ARG A 66 -11.83 27.98 2.21
C ARG A 66 -10.94 28.74 1.24
#